data_AF-A0A4Q9LXX7-F1
#
_entry.id   AF-A0A4Q9LXX7-F1
#
_cell.length_a   1.000
_cell.length_b   1.000
_cell.length_c   1.000
_cell.angle_alpha   90.00
_cell.angle_beta   90.00
_cell.angle_gamma   90.00
#
_symmetry.space_group_name_H-M   'P 1'
#
loop_
_entity.id
_entity.type
_entity.pdbx_description
1 polymer ?
#
loop_
_entity_poly.entity_id
_entity_poly.type
_entity_poly.pdbx_seq_one_letter_code
_entity_poly.pdbx_strand_id
1 'polypeptide(L)'
;MSRNKYNTCHCFKKILVEEVTKKSLEEAQLAKLYNEIEKRKLYSKLYNARKKELVSVSDSSRWLKRGNTRPRNEAVFCYIQNRNVFWGADGRCQHCKKSGKTVDHLATLCEKMLGHDYTRRHNEVVRCLHLLLLNRYMFKSSKEIRSHSVQEILDNEYAEIRVDTRIKTDFKIRNNRPDIFILDKKKNKITLIEVGITSQDSLQIVETEKLRKNDLLANELGLIYV
;
A
#
# COMPACT_ATOMS: atom_id res chain seq x y z
N MET A 1 10.85 -27.54 79.34
CA MET A 1 11.00 -26.55 78.26
C MET A 1 9.89 -26.76 77.22
N SER A 2 8.72 -26.20 77.46
CA SER A 2 7.58 -26.17 76.53
C SER A 2 7.79 -25.05 75.52
N ARG A 3 7.98 -25.39 74.24
CA ARG A 3 8.09 -24.40 73.17
C ARG A 3 6.71 -23.85 72.83
N ASN A 4 6.57 -22.53 72.98
CA ASN A 4 5.47 -21.72 72.49
C ASN A 4 5.08 -22.07 71.05
N LYS A 5 3.79 -22.26 70.80
CA LYS A 5 3.18 -22.11 69.47
C LYS A 5 2.13 -21.02 69.57
N TYR A 6 2.54 -19.77 69.36
CA TYR A 6 1.62 -18.70 69.04
C TYR A 6 1.11 -18.95 67.63
N ASN A 7 -0.18 -19.27 67.48
CA ASN A 7 -0.81 -19.35 66.17
C ASN A 7 -1.04 -17.93 65.66
N THR A 8 -0.28 -17.50 64.65
CA THR A 8 -0.59 -16.29 63.88
C THR A 8 -1.57 -16.67 62.77
N CYS A 9 -2.80 -16.17 62.85
CA CYS A 9 -3.75 -16.23 61.74
C CYS A 9 -3.46 -15.07 60.79
N HIS A 10 -2.85 -15.34 59.63
CA HIS A 10 -2.69 -14.36 58.57
C HIS A 10 -3.98 -14.28 57.74
N CYS A 11 -4.80 -13.27 58.02
CA CYS A 11 -5.93 -12.91 57.16
C CYS A 11 -5.41 -12.20 55.91
N PHE A 12 -5.30 -12.92 54.78
CA PHE A 12 -5.04 -12.28 53.49
C PHE A 12 -6.31 -11.57 53.00
N LYS A 13 -6.37 -10.26 53.20
CA LYS A 13 -7.42 -9.42 52.61
C LYS A 13 -7.10 -9.22 51.12
N LYS A 14 -7.64 -10.08 50.27
CA LYS A 14 -7.55 -9.89 48.81
C LYS A 14 -8.65 -8.92 48.39
N ILE A 15 -8.36 -7.62 48.40
CA ILE A 15 -9.17 -6.63 47.68
C ILE A 15 -8.52 -6.47 46.31
N LEU A 16 -9.05 -7.16 45.32
CA LEU A 16 -8.85 -6.80 43.92
C LEU A 16 -10.18 -7.05 43.20
N VAL A 17 -11.05 -6.05 43.28
CA VAL A 17 -12.01 -5.83 42.21
C VAL A 17 -11.65 -4.45 41.68
N GLU A 18 -10.67 -4.40 40.79
CA GLU A 18 -10.65 -3.29 39.83
C GLU A 18 -12.03 -3.32 39.17
N GLU A 19 -12.82 -2.26 39.32
CA GLU A 19 -14.10 -2.15 38.62
C GLU A 19 -13.82 -2.38 37.13
N VAL A 20 -14.28 -3.53 36.63
CA VAL A 20 -14.14 -3.89 35.22
C VAL A 20 -15.06 -2.97 34.44
N THR A 21 -14.53 -1.81 34.06
CA THR A 21 -15.23 -0.90 33.16
C THR A 21 -15.41 -1.58 31.80
N LYS A 22 -16.50 -1.26 31.10
CA LYS A 22 -16.70 -1.72 29.72
C LYS A 22 -15.48 -1.44 28.83
N LYS A 23 -14.82 -0.29 29.06
CA LYS A 23 -13.62 0.13 28.33
C LYS A 23 -12.42 -0.77 28.60
N SER A 24 -12.14 -1.12 29.87
CA SER A 24 -11.04 -2.03 30.21
C SER A 24 -11.28 -3.45 29.67
N LEU A 25 -12.54 -3.88 29.60
CA LEU A 25 -12.91 -5.14 28.94
C LEU A 25 -12.66 -5.11 27.43
N GLU A 26 -13.07 -4.02 26.74
CA GLU A 26 -12.84 -3.83 25.31
C GLU A 26 -11.33 -3.79 24.98
N GLU A 27 -10.53 -3.10 25.79
CA GLU A 27 -9.08 -3.03 25.65
C GLU A 27 -8.43 -4.42 25.83
N ALA A 28 -8.84 -5.18 26.84
CA ALA A 28 -8.35 -6.54 27.06
C ALA A 28 -8.74 -7.51 25.93
N GLN A 29 -9.96 -7.40 25.41
CA GLN A 29 -10.43 -8.19 24.26
C GLN A 29 -9.63 -7.86 22.99
N LEU A 30 -9.41 -6.57 22.71
CA LEU A 30 -8.59 -6.12 21.59
C LEU A 30 -7.15 -6.62 21.72
N ALA A 31 -6.55 -6.52 22.92
CA ALA A 31 -5.20 -7.00 23.17
C ALA A 31 -5.08 -8.51 22.92
N LYS A 32 -6.04 -9.31 23.41
CA LYS A 32 -6.09 -10.75 23.15
C LYS A 32 -6.19 -11.05 21.65
N LEU A 33 -7.10 -10.36 20.95
CA LEU A 33 -7.29 -10.52 19.51
C LEU A 33 -6.01 -10.22 18.73
N TYR A 34 -5.32 -9.12 19.03
CA TYR A 34 -4.06 -8.78 18.37
C TYR A 34 -2.96 -9.82 18.64
N ASN A 35 -2.85 -10.32 19.87
CA ASN A 35 -1.90 -11.38 20.21
C ASN A 35 -2.19 -12.69 19.45
N GLU A 36 -3.46 -13.04 19.22
CA GLU A 36 -3.83 -14.19 18.40
C GLU A 36 -3.51 -13.97 16.92
N ILE A 37 -3.73 -12.75 16.42
CA ILE A 37 -3.45 -12.38 15.04
C ILE A 37 -1.94 -12.42 14.74
N GLU A 38 -1.10 -11.90 15.63
CA GLU A 38 0.36 -11.89 15.46
C GLU A 38 0.95 -13.31 15.35
N LYS A 39 0.33 -14.30 16.01
CA LYS A 39 0.75 -15.71 15.91
C LYS A 39 0.40 -16.33 14.56
N ARG A 40 -0.50 -15.74 13.76
CA ARG A 40 -0.90 -16.31 12.47
C ARG A 40 0.02 -15.80 11.35
N LYS A 41 0.72 -16.73 10.69
CA LYS A 41 1.70 -16.48 9.60
C LYS A 41 1.25 -15.49 8.51
N LEU A 42 -0.02 -15.52 8.10
CA LEU A 42 -0.55 -14.65 7.03
C LEU A 42 -0.99 -13.29 7.56
N TYR A 43 -1.72 -13.27 8.68
CA TYR A 43 -2.32 -12.05 9.23
C TYR A 43 -1.28 -11.17 9.90
N SER A 44 -0.24 -11.76 10.50
CA SER A 44 0.81 -11.00 11.17
C SER A 44 1.55 -10.06 10.24
N LYS A 45 1.59 -10.30 8.92
CA LYS A 45 2.29 -9.42 7.95
C LYS A 45 1.86 -7.96 8.04
N LEU A 46 0.54 -7.71 7.97
CA LEU A 46 0.00 -6.34 8.04
C LEU A 46 0.26 -5.70 9.41
N TYR A 47 0.07 -6.46 10.49
CA TYR A 47 0.20 -5.96 11.85
C TYR A 47 1.66 -5.78 12.29
N ASN A 48 2.58 -6.60 11.79
CA ASN A 48 4.03 -6.40 11.94
C ASN A 48 4.45 -5.10 11.28
N ALA A 49 3.87 -4.80 10.11
CA ALA A 49 4.17 -3.60 9.37
C ALA A 49 3.44 -2.35 9.87
N ARG A 50 2.47 -2.47 10.79
CA ARG A 50 1.87 -1.32 11.50
C ARG A 50 2.91 -0.47 12.22
N LYS A 51 4.05 -1.07 12.60
CA LYS A 51 5.18 -0.35 13.22
C LYS A 51 5.90 0.58 12.22
N LYS A 52 5.69 0.41 10.91
CA LYS A 52 6.27 1.27 9.86
C LYS A 52 5.38 2.49 9.67
N GLU A 53 5.98 3.68 9.73
CA GLU A 53 5.28 4.98 9.59
C GLU A 53 4.51 5.10 8.26
N LEU A 54 5.04 4.52 7.19
CA LEU A 54 4.47 4.60 5.84
C LEU A 54 3.25 3.67 5.62
N VAL A 55 2.89 2.82 6.60
CA VAL A 55 1.82 1.82 6.45
C VAL A 55 0.59 2.24 7.25
N SER A 56 -0.44 2.69 6.55
CA SER A 56 -1.75 3.00 7.13
C SER A 56 -2.66 1.77 7.11
N VAL A 57 -2.98 1.23 8.29
CA VAL A 57 -3.92 0.10 8.44
C VAL A 57 -5.33 0.52 8.00
N SER A 58 -5.75 1.74 8.32
CA SER A 58 -7.05 2.28 7.91
C SER A 58 -7.17 2.38 6.40
N ASP A 59 -6.14 2.87 5.70
CA ASP A 59 -6.19 3.04 4.26
C ASP A 59 -5.97 1.74 3.48
N SER A 60 -5.28 0.76 4.08
CA SER A 60 -5.07 -0.56 3.46
C SER A 60 -6.38 -1.29 3.15
N SER A 61 -7.44 -1.02 3.92
CA SER A 61 -8.77 -1.60 3.73
C SER A 61 -9.75 -0.69 2.97
N ARG A 62 -9.31 0.49 2.52
CA ARG A 62 -10.20 1.51 1.96
C ARG A 62 -10.88 1.06 0.68
N TRP A 63 -10.25 0.17 -0.08
CA TRP A 63 -10.80 -0.41 -1.31
C TRP A 63 -12.02 -1.32 -1.04
N LEU A 64 -12.18 -1.86 0.18
CA LEU A 64 -13.39 -2.60 0.57
C LEU A 64 -14.57 -1.64 0.71
N LYS A 65 -14.36 -0.50 1.36
CA LYS A 65 -15.43 0.49 1.65
C LYS A 65 -15.72 1.45 0.49
N ARG A 66 -14.70 1.79 -0.30
CA ARG A 66 -14.77 2.82 -1.35
C ARG A 66 -14.47 2.29 -2.75
N GLY A 67 -14.10 1.02 -2.89
CA GLY A 67 -13.89 0.41 -4.20
C GLY A 67 -15.22 0.20 -4.92
N ASN A 68 -15.16 0.19 -6.25
CA ASN A 68 -16.31 -0.20 -7.08
C ASN A 68 -16.45 -1.73 -7.11
N THR A 69 -16.70 -2.32 -5.93
CA THR A 69 -16.76 -3.76 -5.71
C THR A 69 -18.17 -4.14 -5.28
N ARG A 70 -18.77 -5.13 -5.94
CA ARG A 70 -20.06 -5.67 -5.49
C ARG A 70 -19.89 -6.35 -4.12
N PRO A 71 -20.87 -6.29 -3.20
CA PRO A 71 -20.77 -6.93 -1.88
C PRO A 71 -20.40 -8.42 -1.94
N ARG A 72 -20.92 -9.16 -2.92
CA ARG A 72 -20.54 -10.57 -3.15
C ARG A 72 -19.05 -10.74 -3.47
N ASN A 73 -18.50 -9.86 -4.31
CA ASN A 73 -17.09 -9.94 -4.69
C ASN A 73 -16.18 -9.53 -3.52
N GLU A 74 -16.60 -8.54 -2.73
CA GLU A 74 -15.90 -8.12 -1.51
C GLU A 74 -15.73 -9.31 -0.56
N ALA A 75 -16.82 -10.04 -0.27
CA ALA A 75 -16.78 -11.23 0.58
C ALA A 75 -15.81 -12.29 0.04
N VAL A 76 -15.82 -12.54 -1.28
CA VAL A 76 -14.90 -13.47 -1.94
C VAL A 76 -13.44 -13.01 -1.80
N PHE A 77 -13.16 -11.73 -2.03
CA PHE A 77 -11.80 -11.21 -1.91
C PHE A 77 -11.27 -11.27 -0.48
N CYS A 78 -12.09 -10.89 0.50
CA CYS A 78 -11.75 -11.05 1.92
C CYS A 78 -11.49 -12.52 2.27
N TYR A 79 -12.32 -13.43 1.77
CA TYR A 79 -12.13 -14.87 1.97
C TYR A 79 -10.80 -15.36 1.36
N ILE A 80 -10.48 -14.93 0.14
CA ILE A 80 -9.21 -15.25 -0.54
C ILE A 80 -8.01 -14.69 0.22
N GLN A 81 -8.10 -13.46 0.74
CA GLN A 81 -7.06 -12.88 1.59
C GLN A 81 -6.86 -13.70 2.86
N ASN A 82 -7.95 -14.12 3.50
CA ASN A 82 -7.95 -14.88 4.74
C ASN A 82 -7.36 -16.30 4.60
N ARG A 83 -7.54 -16.95 3.45
CA ARG A 83 -7.03 -18.30 3.18
C ARG A 83 -5.79 -18.37 2.30
N ASN A 84 -5.25 -17.21 1.90
CA ASN A 84 -4.30 -17.07 0.79
C ASN A 84 -4.91 -17.57 -0.55
N VAL A 85 -4.47 -16.99 -1.67
CA VAL A 85 -4.90 -17.39 -3.02
C VAL A 85 -4.62 -18.87 -3.30
N PHE A 86 -3.67 -19.48 -2.58
CA PHE A 86 -3.30 -20.89 -2.73
C PHE A 86 -3.91 -21.82 -1.70
N TRP A 87 -4.84 -21.36 -0.84
CA TRP A 87 -5.59 -22.24 0.07
C TRP A 87 -4.71 -23.09 1.01
N GLY A 88 -3.54 -22.57 1.40
CA GLY A 88 -2.57 -23.31 2.22
C GLY A 88 -1.75 -24.37 1.48
N ALA A 89 -1.87 -24.47 0.16
CA ALA A 89 -1.01 -25.32 -0.65
C ALA A 89 0.42 -24.78 -0.65
N ASP A 90 1.33 -25.53 -0.02
CA ASP A 90 2.76 -25.28 -0.12
C ASP A 90 3.29 -25.86 -1.44
N GLY A 91 4.06 -25.06 -2.17
CA GLY A 91 4.61 -25.48 -3.45
C GLY A 91 5.60 -24.46 -4.00
N ARG A 92 6.39 -24.88 -5.00
CA ARG A 92 7.28 -23.97 -5.73
C ARG A 92 6.50 -23.23 -6.82
N CYS A 93 6.96 -22.03 -7.16
CA CYS A 93 6.44 -21.27 -8.28
C CYS A 93 6.54 -22.10 -9.57
N GLN A 94 5.42 -22.24 -10.29
CA GLN A 94 5.36 -23.04 -11.51
C GLN A 94 6.19 -22.44 -12.66
N HIS A 95 6.39 -21.12 -12.65
CA HIS A 95 7.11 -20.41 -13.70
C HIS A 95 8.63 -20.42 -13.48
N CYS A 96 9.10 -19.98 -12.31
CA CYS A 96 10.54 -19.86 -12.06
C CYS A 96 11.14 -21.11 -11.40
N LYS A 97 10.35 -21.91 -10.67
CA LYS A 97 10.79 -23.06 -9.87
C LYS A 97 11.88 -22.79 -8.81
N LYS A 98 12.29 -21.52 -8.62
CA LYS A 98 13.32 -21.07 -7.67
C LYS A 98 12.76 -20.74 -6.28
N SER A 99 11.58 -20.11 -6.22
CA SER A 99 10.97 -19.61 -4.98
C SER A 99 9.65 -20.31 -4.67
N GLY A 100 9.19 -20.20 -3.42
CA GLY A 100 7.86 -20.64 -3.02
C GLY A 100 6.75 -19.91 -3.79
N LYS A 101 5.63 -20.60 -4.04
CA LYS A 101 4.45 -20.07 -4.70
C LYS A 101 3.68 -19.18 -3.71
N THR A 102 4.12 -17.93 -3.58
CA THR A 102 3.46 -16.91 -2.76
C THR A 102 2.85 -15.82 -3.64
N VAL A 103 1.83 -15.12 -3.12
CA VAL A 103 1.16 -14.04 -3.86
C VAL A 103 2.19 -12.96 -4.13
N ASP A 104 3.01 -12.68 -3.13
CA ASP A 104 4.10 -11.73 -3.22
C ASP A 104 5.09 -12.10 -4.32
N HIS A 105 5.57 -13.35 -4.33
CA HIS A 105 6.47 -13.80 -5.39
C HIS A 105 5.84 -13.66 -6.78
N LEU A 106 4.60 -14.11 -6.99
CA LEU A 106 3.96 -14.02 -8.30
C LEU A 106 3.68 -12.56 -8.72
N ALA A 107 3.36 -11.70 -7.76
CA ALA A 107 3.02 -10.31 -8.03
C ALA A 107 4.26 -9.43 -8.23
N THR A 108 5.35 -9.63 -7.51
CA THR A 108 6.41 -8.60 -7.43
C THR A 108 7.81 -9.13 -7.70
N LEU A 109 8.07 -10.44 -7.61
CA LEU A 109 9.43 -10.99 -7.64
C LEU A 109 9.69 -12.03 -8.75
N CYS A 110 8.64 -12.63 -9.32
CA CYS A 110 8.81 -13.71 -10.28
C CYS A 110 9.30 -13.17 -11.62
N GLU A 111 10.61 -13.31 -11.90
CA GLU A 111 11.28 -12.88 -13.13
C GLU A 111 10.49 -13.24 -14.41
N LYS A 112 9.90 -14.43 -14.45
CA LYS A 112 9.12 -14.93 -15.59
C LYS A 112 7.76 -14.25 -15.78
N MET A 113 7.23 -13.61 -14.74
CA MET A 113 5.94 -12.90 -14.74
C MET A 113 6.10 -11.37 -14.82
N LEU A 114 7.29 -10.85 -14.52
CA LEU A 114 7.55 -9.40 -14.48
C LEU A 114 7.30 -8.73 -15.84
N GLY A 115 7.72 -9.31 -16.96
CA GLY A 115 7.59 -8.64 -18.26
C GLY A 115 6.15 -8.31 -18.65
N HIS A 116 5.19 -9.19 -18.33
CA HIS A 116 3.80 -9.07 -18.77
C HIS A 116 2.86 -8.64 -17.64
N ASP A 117 2.77 -9.41 -16.55
CA ASP A 117 1.75 -9.17 -15.52
C ASP A 117 2.06 -7.97 -14.63
N TYR A 118 3.34 -7.68 -14.37
CA TYR A 118 3.70 -6.45 -13.65
C TYR A 118 3.38 -5.23 -14.50
N THR A 119 3.81 -5.20 -15.77
CA THR A 119 3.53 -4.11 -16.71
C THR A 119 2.02 -3.89 -16.88
N ARG A 120 1.23 -4.96 -17.00
CA ARG A 120 -0.24 -4.84 -17.09
C ARG A 120 -0.83 -4.17 -15.86
N ARG A 121 -0.44 -4.60 -14.66
CA ARG A 121 -0.95 -4.00 -13.41
C ARG A 121 -0.49 -2.55 -13.25
N HIS A 122 0.76 -2.26 -13.62
CA HIS A 122 1.31 -0.91 -13.61
C HIS A 122 0.46 0.02 -14.49
N ASN A 123 0.20 -0.40 -15.72
CA ASN A 123 -0.57 0.38 -16.68
C ASN A 123 -2.03 0.57 -16.24
N GLU A 124 -2.64 -0.41 -15.57
CA GLU A 124 -3.98 -0.24 -14.98
C GLU A 124 -4.00 0.80 -13.86
N VAL A 125 -2.96 0.86 -13.02
CA VAL A 125 -2.83 1.90 -11.98
C VAL A 125 -2.62 3.27 -12.61
N VAL A 126 -1.72 3.38 -13.59
CA VAL A 126 -1.50 4.61 -14.36
C VAL A 126 -2.80 5.07 -15.03
N ARG A 127 -3.57 4.16 -15.60
CA ARG A 127 -4.87 4.45 -16.22
C ARG A 127 -5.90 4.99 -15.22
N CYS A 128 -5.96 4.41 -14.03
CA CYS A 128 -6.81 4.90 -12.94
C CYS A 128 -6.40 6.32 -12.50
N LEU A 129 -5.10 6.54 -12.29
CA LEU A 129 -4.56 7.84 -11.90
C LEU A 129 -4.80 8.89 -12.98
N HIS A 130 -4.57 8.54 -14.24
CA HIS A 130 -4.82 9.41 -15.39
C HIS A 130 -6.27 9.89 -15.39
N LEU A 131 -7.27 8.98 -15.29
CA LEU A 131 -8.68 9.38 -15.24
C LEU A 131 -8.99 10.32 -14.07
N LEU A 132 -8.46 10.01 -12.89
CA LEU A 132 -8.65 10.84 -11.69
C LEU A 132 -8.09 12.25 -11.87
N LEU A 133 -6.92 12.38 -12.48
CA LEU A 133 -6.27 13.66 -12.77
C LEU A 133 -7.03 14.44 -13.84
N LEU A 134 -7.52 13.78 -14.90
CA LEU A 134 -8.34 14.44 -15.93
C LEU A 134 -9.61 15.06 -15.34
N ASN A 135 -10.28 14.34 -14.45
CA ASN A 135 -11.46 14.88 -13.76
C ASN A 135 -11.10 16.03 -12.82
N ARG A 136 -9.95 15.96 -12.14
CA ARG A 136 -9.48 17.03 -11.23
C ARG A 136 -9.15 18.33 -11.95
N TYR A 137 -8.53 18.23 -13.12
CA TYR A 137 -8.10 19.38 -13.93
C TYR A 137 -9.08 19.72 -15.06
N MET A 138 -10.34 19.25 -14.94
CA MET A 138 -11.44 19.62 -15.83
C MET A 138 -11.21 19.28 -17.31
N PHE A 139 -10.39 18.27 -17.61
CA PHE A 139 -10.22 17.75 -18.98
C PHE A 139 -11.42 16.90 -19.42
N LYS A 140 -11.99 16.14 -18.48
CA LYS A 140 -13.14 15.25 -18.68
C LYS A 140 -13.99 15.24 -17.42
N SER A 141 -15.22 14.75 -17.54
CA SER A 141 -16.09 14.41 -16.40
C SER A 141 -16.63 13.00 -16.60
N SER A 142 -15.80 11.99 -16.33
CA SER A 142 -16.18 10.58 -16.45
C SER A 142 -15.72 9.77 -15.26
N LYS A 143 -16.59 8.89 -14.78
CA LYS A 143 -16.27 7.91 -13.73
C LYS A 143 -16.01 6.51 -14.31
N GLU A 144 -16.14 6.36 -15.63
CA GLU A 144 -16.04 5.07 -16.30
C GLU A 144 -14.60 4.72 -16.65
N ILE A 145 -14.00 3.84 -15.84
CA ILE A 145 -12.65 3.37 -16.14
C ILE A 145 -12.61 2.43 -17.34
N ARG A 146 -13.67 1.66 -17.62
CA ARG A 146 -13.66 0.60 -18.64
C ARG A 146 -13.38 1.13 -20.04
N SER A 147 -14.00 2.24 -20.41
CA SER A 147 -13.88 2.91 -21.71
C SER A 147 -12.71 3.91 -21.76
N HIS A 148 -12.03 4.16 -20.64
CA HIS A 148 -10.98 5.15 -20.58
C HIS A 148 -9.68 4.66 -21.23
N SER A 149 -9.18 5.46 -22.17
CA SER A 149 -7.87 5.32 -22.80
C SER A 149 -6.90 6.37 -22.27
N VAL A 150 -5.64 5.97 -22.12
CA VAL A 150 -4.56 6.87 -21.71
C VAL A 150 -4.12 7.70 -22.92
N GLN A 151 -4.01 9.01 -22.74
CA GLN A 151 -3.50 9.95 -23.75
C GLN A 151 -2.13 10.44 -23.27
N GLU A 152 -1.16 10.49 -24.18
CA GLU A 152 0.23 10.79 -23.80
C GLU A 152 0.43 12.23 -23.36
N ILE A 153 -0.23 13.19 -24.01
CA ILE A 153 -0.12 14.62 -23.70
C ILE A 153 -1.50 15.25 -23.78
N LEU A 154 -1.87 15.99 -22.74
CA LEU A 154 -3.09 16.77 -22.65
C LEU A 154 -2.77 18.14 -22.04
N ASP A 155 -3.23 19.20 -22.68
CA ASP A 155 -2.99 20.57 -22.26
C ASP A 155 -4.30 21.36 -22.30
N ASN A 156 -4.56 22.14 -21.25
CA ASN A 156 -5.67 23.10 -21.20
C ASN A 156 -5.27 24.36 -20.40
N GLU A 157 -6.21 25.27 -20.15
CA GLU A 157 -5.98 26.48 -19.32
C GLU A 157 -5.39 26.17 -17.93
N TYR A 158 -5.79 25.06 -17.33
CA TYR A 158 -5.54 24.76 -15.92
C TYR A 158 -4.25 23.99 -15.70
N ALA A 159 -3.95 23.05 -16.59
CA ALA A 159 -2.80 22.16 -16.44
C ALA A 159 -2.30 21.58 -17.76
N GLU A 160 -1.08 21.08 -17.72
CA GLU A 160 -0.53 20.13 -18.68
C GLU A 160 -0.32 18.79 -18.00
N ILE A 161 -0.85 17.71 -18.57
CA ILE A 161 -0.66 16.34 -18.08
C ILE A 161 0.02 15.55 -19.18
N ARG A 162 1.15 14.91 -18.85
CA ARG A 162 1.83 13.99 -19.76
C ARG A 162 2.01 12.62 -19.11
N VAL A 163 1.84 11.55 -19.89
CA VAL A 163 1.93 10.17 -19.41
C VAL A 163 2.95 9.41 -20.22
N ASP A 164 3.93 8.82 -19.54
CA ASP A 164 5.01 8.03 -20.15
C ASP A 164 5.72 8.77 -21.31
N THR A 165 5.89 10.08 -21.18
CA THR A 165 6.57 10.92 -22.18
C THR A 165 7.93 11.37 -21.69
N ARG A 166 8.92 11.39 -22.59
CA ARG A 166 10.23 11.98 -22.29
C ARG A 166 10.11 13.50 -22.17
N ILE A 167 10.63 14.05 -21.08
CA ILE A 167 10.75 15.48 -20.88
C ILE A 167 12.08 15.95 -21.46
N LYS A 168 12.02 16.98 -22.31
CA LYS A 168 13.21 17.64 -22.84
C LYS A 168 13.81 18.51 -21.76
N THR A 169 15.10 18.37 -21.58
CA THR A 169 15.92 19.09 -20.61
C THR A 169 17.22 19.53 -21.30
N ASP A 170 17.85 20.57 -20.77
CA ASP A 170 19.09 21.11 -21.34
C ASP A 170 20.27 20.16 -21.08
N PHE A 171 20.27 19.51 -19.91
CA PHE A 171 21.21 18.45 -19.59
C PHE A 171 20.65 17.07 -19.94
N LYS A 172 21.55 16.14 -20.31
CA LYS A 172 21.18 14.75 -20.60
C LYS A 172 20.90 13.97 -19.32
N ILE A 173 19.65 14.02 -18.85
CA ILE A 173 19.18 13.21 -17.72
C ILE A 173 18.78 11.81 -18.19
N ARG A 174 19.25 10.77 -17.48
CA ARG A 174 18.92 9.37 -17.78
C ARG A 174 17.45 9.03 -17.48
N ASN A 175 16.93 9.55 -16.38
CA ASN A 175 15.59 9.27 -15.86
C ASN A 175 14.63 10.44 -16.15
N ASN A 176 14.52 10.84 -17.41
CA ASN A 176 13.68 11.98 -17.83
C ASN A 176 12.30 11.57 -18.37
N ARG A 177 11.83 10.38 -18.03
CA ARG A 177 10.54 9.83 -18.48
C ARG A 177 9.74 9.38 -17.24
N PRO A 178 9.08 10.31 -16.53
CA PRO A 178 8.22 9.96 -15.40
C PRO A 178 6.97 9.22 -15.89
N ASP A 179 6.35 8.41 -15.02
CA ASP A 179 5.09 7.74 -15.36
C ASP A 179 3.98 8.75 -15.66
N ILE A 180 3.83 9.78 -14.81
CA ILE A 180 2.95 10.92 -15.06
C ILE A 180 3.63 12.23 -14.65
N PHE A 181 3.61 13.20 -15.55
CA PHE A 181 3.99 14.59 -15.32
C PHE A 181 2.74 15.46 -15.25
N ILE A 182 2.70 16.40 -14.30
CA ILE A 182 1.64 17.40 -14.19
C ILE A 182 2.27 18.77 -14.00
N LEU A 183 1.91 19.74 -14.83
CA LEU A 183 2.14 21.16 -14.60
C LEU A 183 0.80 21.82 -14.26
N ASP A 184 0.63 22.23 -13.00
CA ASP A 184 -0.50 23.06 -12.57
C ASP A 184 -0.20 24.52 -12.91
N LYS A 185 -0.82 25.04 -13.97
CA LYS A 185 -0.54 26.38 -14.51
C LYS A 185 -1.00 27.49 -13.57
N LYS A 186 -2.06 27.25 -12.77
CA LYS A 186 -2.57 28.24 -11.81
C LYS A 186 -1.68 28.38 -10.58
N LYS A 187 -1.03 27.29 -10.16
CA LYS A 187 -0.15 27.26 -8.98
C LYS A 187 1.34 27.37 -9.33
N ASN A 188 1.66 27.40 -10.62
CA ASN A 188 3.01 27.18 -11.15
C ASN A 188 3.73 26.01 -10.45
N LYS A 189 3.05 24.85 -10.36
CA LYS A 189 3.56 23.69 -9.62
C LYS A 189 3.69 22.48 -10.52
N ILE A 190 4.89 21.91 -10.56
CA ILE A 190 5.15 20.63 -11.19
C ILE A 190 4.98 19.50 -10.18
N THR A 191 4.35 18.41 -10.62
CA THR A 191 4.26 17.15 -9.86
C THR A 191 4.67 16.00 -10.77
N LEU A 192 5.67 15.24 -10.32
CA LEU A 192 6.08 13.98 -10.93
C LEU A 192 5.47 12.83 -10.14
N ILE A 193 4.84 11.90 -10.83
CA ILE A 193 4.24 10.71 -10.21
C ILE A 193 4.95 9.48 -10.77
N GLU A 194 5.30 8.60 -9.84
CA GLU A 194 5.93 7.31 -10.09
C GLU A 194 5.07 6.21 -9.48
N VAL A 195 4.77 5.17 -10.26
CA VAL A 195 3.96 4.03 -9.85
C VAL A 195 4.86 2.82 -9.63
N GLY A 196 4.81 2.25 -8.44
CA GLY A 196 5.55 1.04 -8.07
C GLY A 196 4.60 -0.05 -7.60
N ILE A 197 4.70 -1.25 -8.17
CA ILE A 197 3.93 -2.42 -7.70
C ILE A 197 4.88 -3.34 -6.94
N THR A 198 4.96 -3.15 -5.64
CA THR A 198 5.95 -3.82 -4.80
C THR A 198 5.34 -4.46 -3.57
N SER A 199 6.11 -5.36 -2.96
CA SER A 199 5.78 -5.99 -1.70
C SER A 199 5.94 -4.98 -0.55
N GLN A 200 5.28 -5.26 0.57
CA GLN A 200 5.47 -4.47 1.79
C GLN A 200 6.90 -4.54 2.35
N ASP A 201 7.62 -5.61 2.05
CA ASP A 201 8.99 -5.82 2.51
C ASP A 201 9.98 -4.98 1.71
N SER A 202 9.72 -4.76 0.43
CA SER A 202 10.57 -3.98 -0.47
C SER A 202 10.12 -2.52 -0.65
N LEU A 203 9.01 -2.10 -0.03
CA LEU A 203 8.41 -0.77 -0.23
C LEU A 203 9.41 0.38 -0.01
N GLN A 204 10.10 0.40 1.14
CA GLN A 204 11.06 1.46 1.49
C GLN A 204 12.23 1.53 0.50
N ILE A 205 12.72 0.38 0.05
CA ILE A 205 13.85 0.29 -0.89
C ILE A 205 13.42 0.87 -2.24
N VAL A 206 12.28 0.41 -2.76
CA VAL A 206 11.75 0.84 -4.08
C VAL A 206 11.41 2.33 -4.08
N GLU A 207 10.84 2.85 -3.00
CA GLU A 207 10.54 4.28 -2.86
C GLU A 207 11.82 5.13 -2.86
N THR A 208 12.81 4.74 -2.05
CA THR A 208 14.11 5.44 -1.99
C THR A 208 14.81 5.43 -3.35
N GLU A 209 14.78 4.30 -4.07
CA GLU A 209 15.34 4.20 -5.41
C GLU A 209 14.63 5.10 -6.43
N LYS A 210 13.29 5.17 -6.38
CA LYS A 210 12.50 6.01 -7.28
C LYS A 210 12.74 7.50 -7.01
N LEU A 211 12.79 7.92 -5.74
CA LEU A 211 13.09 9.31 -5.37
C LEU A 211 14.46 9.73 -5.89
N ARG A 212 15.51 8.97 -5.55
CA ARG A 212 16.89 9.26 -5.99
C ARG A 212 17.04 9.37 -7.51
N LYS A 213 16.29 8.55 -8.27
CA LYS A 213 16.31 8.59 -9.73
C LYS A 213 15.72 9.88 -10.29
N ASN A 214 14.72 10.45 -9.62
CA ASN A 214 13.96 11.60 -10.10
C ASN A 214 14.39 12.94 -9.49
N ASP A 215 15.24 12.95 -8.46
CA ASP A 215 15.76 14.18 -7.84
C ASP A 215 16.43 15.11 -8.85
N LEU A 216 17.25 14.57 -9.76
CA LEU A 216 17.92 15.36 -10.80
C LEU A 216 16.93 16.03 -11.76
N LEU A 217 15.89 15.30 -12.17
CA LEU A 217 14.86 15.81 -13.06
C LEU A 217 14.03 16.89 -12.37
N ALA A 218 13.67 16.69 -11.10
CA ALA A 218 12.92 17.66 -10.33
C ALA A 218 13.68 19.00 -10.20
N ASN A 219 15.00 18.94 -9.95
CA ASN A 219 15.84 20.13 -9.85
C ASN A 219 15.92 20.90 -11.18
N GLU A 220 16.11 20.21 -12.31
CA GLU A 220 16.17 20.87 -13.61
C GLU A 220 14.84 21.48 -14.02
N LEU A 221 13.72 20.80 -13.77
CA LEU A 221 12.39 21.34 -14.03
C LEU A 221 12.09 22.57 -13.18
N GLY A 222 12.63 22.62 -11.96
CA GLY A 222 12.60 23.81 -11.11
C GLY A 222 13.41 24.98 -11.65
N LEU A 223 14.33 24.78 -12.60
CA LEU A 223 15.03 25.88 -13.27
C LEU A 223 14.32 26.33 -14.54
N ILE A 224 13.65 25.41 -15.24
CA ILE A 224 12.98 25.68 -16.53
C ILE A 224 11.63 26.37 -16.34
N TYR A 225 10.90 26.04 -15.27
CA TYR A 225 9.51 26.48 -15.04
C TYR A 225 9.34 27.47 -13.87
N VAL A 226 10.43 28.01 -13.33
CA VAL A 226 10.43 29.12 -12.34
C VAL A 226 10.44 30.46 -13.03
#